data_AF-A0A497G5Q7-F1
#
_entry.id   AF-A0A497G5Q7-F1
#
_cell.length_a   1.000
_cell.length_b   1.000
_cell.length_c   1.000
_cell.angle_alpha   90.00
_cell.angle_beta   90.00
_cell.angle_gamma   90.00
#
_symmetry.space_group_name_H-M   'P 1'
#
loop_
_entity.id
_entity.type
_entity.pdbx_description
1 polymer ?
#
loop_
_entity_poly.entity_id
_entity_poly.type
_entity_poly.pdbx_seq_one_letter_code
_entity_poly.pdbx_strand_id
1 'polypeptide(L)'
;MRRRLTALAIAALIALPAAIIYKVIIAPTWSRNPMEEILKEAAGYAPFKLRGVYGTWSGREGVEKLVARAEEGGFNLIVWFVNPRWGEARYRTKYYPCGSDCEADVLAHLIEEAHKRGIKVWAWFDFMGYKELLEEHPDWAAVYPDGVSTLERPCRGNYPLNPAHPEVVEFWKNALLELVENYDIDGVNFEDDYGYGY
;
A
#
# COMPACT_ATOMS: atom_id res chain seq x y z
N MET A 1 -13.03 29.17 67.79
CA MET A 1 -11.91 29.32 66.83
C MET A 1 -11.05 28.07 66.69
N ARG A 2 -10.56 27.44 67.78
CA ARG A 2 -9.66 26.28 67.75
C ARG A 2 -10.14 25.06 66.95
N ARG A 3 -11.40 24.61 67.09
CA ARG A 3 -11.91 23.41 66.39
C ARG A 3 -11.95 23.53 64.86
N ARG A 4 -12.17 24.74 64.31
CA ARG A 4 -12.13 24.97 62.86
C ARG A 4 -10.70 24.91 62.32
N LEU A 5 -9.73 25.41 63.07
CA LEU A 5 -8.31 25.34 62.72
C LEU A 5 -7.78 23.90 62.74
N THR A 6 -8.22 23.07 63.69
CA THR A 6 -7.83 21.65 63.73
C THR A 6 -8.44 20.84 62.59
N ALA A 7 -9.71 21.09 62.24
CA ALA A 7 -10.36 20.45 61.10
C ALA A 7 -9.72 20.85 59.76
N LEU A 8 -9.34 22.12 59.60
CA LEU A 8 -8.60 22.60 58.43
C LEU A 8 -7.18 22.00 58.35
N ALA A 9 -6.49 21.86 59.48
CA ALA A 9 -5.17 21.25 59.53
C ALA A 9 -5.20 19.76 59.18
N ILE A 10 -6.22 19.01 59.67
CA ILE A 10 -6.41 17.59 59.33
C ILE A 10 -6.83 17.43 57.86
N ALA A 11 -7.71 18.28 57.35
CA ALA A 11 -8.09 18.29 55.94
C ALA A 11 -6.88 18.59 55.04
N ALA A 12 -6.01 19.53 55.42
CA ALA A 12 -4.76 19.82 54.72
C ALA A 12 -3.77 18.64 54.78
N LEU A 13 -3.66 17.98 55.94
CA LEU A 13 -2.81 16.80 56.13
C LEU A 13 -3.23 15.59 55.29
N ILE A 14 -4.48 15.52 54.83
CA ILE A 14 -4.97 14.47 53.94
C ILE A 14 -4.94 14.93 52.47
N ALA A 15 -5.32 16.18 52.21
CA ALA A 15 -5.40 16.73 50.86
C ALA A 15 -4.01 16.94 50.21
N LEU A 16 -2.99 17.35 50.98
CA LEU A 16 -1.63 17.53 50.45
C LEU A 16 -1.00 16.20 50.00
N PRO A 17 -0.98 15.13 50.82
CA PRO A 17 -0.49 13.83 50.38
C PRO A 17 -1.29 13.27 49.21
N ALA A 18 -2.61 13.41 49.21
CA ALA A 18 -3.44 12.96 48.09
C ALA A 18 -3.12 13.72 46.79
N ALA A 19 -2.93 15.04 46.85
CA ALA A 19 -2.54 15.85 45.69
C ALA A 19 -1.12 15.53 45.19
N ILE A 20 -0.19 15.21 46.10
CA ILE A 20 1.17 14.78 45.77
C ILE A 20 1.14 13.40 45.12
N ILE A 21 0.41 12.42 45.69
CA ILE A 21 0.24 11.08 45.11
C ILE A 21 -0.42 11.20 43.73
N TYR A 22 -1.44 12.03 43.58
CA TYR A 22 -2.07 12.27 42.29
C TYR A 22 -1.09 12.88 41.30
N LYS A 23 -0.32 13.93 41.65
CA LYS A 23 0.61 14.58 40.71
C LYS A 23 1.87 13.77 40.38
N VAL A 24 2.40 13.00 41.33
CA VAL A 24 3.71 12.34 41.21
C VAL A 24 3.58 10.90 40.76
N ILE A 25 2.48 10.23 41.10
CA ILE A 25 2.30 8.80 40.82
C ILE A 25 1.21 8.57 39.79
N ILE A 26 0.02 9.15 39.97
CA ILE A 26 -1.15 8.86 39.12
C ILE A 26 -1.15 9.67 37.82
N ALA A 27 -0.93 10.99 37.87
CA ALA A 27 -0.94 11.85 36.69
C ALA A 27 0.17 11.48 35.68
N PRO A 28 1.40 11.12 36.07
CA PRO A 28 2.44 10.70 35.13
C PRO A 28 2.20 9.32 34.54
N THR A 29 1.45 8.44 35.23
CA THR A 29 1.09 7.12 34.71
C THR A 29 -0.09 7.20 33.74
N TRP A 30 -0.99 8.17 33.91
CA TRP A 30 -2.06 8.49 32.95
C TRP A 30 -1.62 9.40 31.79
N SER A 31 -0.53 10.17 31.97
CA SER A 31 0.06 11.01 30.91
C SER A 31 1.06 10.27 30.03
N ARG A 32 1.40 9.01 30.34
CA ARG A 32 2.06 8.11 29.39
C ARG A 32 1.02 7.68 28.36
N ASN A 33 0.71 8.60 27.46
CA ASN A 33 -0.11 8.30 26.30
C ASN A 33 0.72 7.34 25.43
N PRO A 34 0.32 6.05 25.30
CA PRO A 34 1.05 5.10 24.48
C PRO A 34 1.23 5.63 23.06
N MET A 35 0.28 6.44 22.60
CA MET A 35 0.33 7.12 21.31
C MET A 35 1.50 8.10 21.20
N GLU A 36 1.85 8.86 22.23
CA GLU A 36 2.96 9.84 22.15
C GLU A 36 4.32 9.14 22.11
N GLU A 37 4.49 8.06 22.87
CA GLU A 37 5.71 7.25 22.80
C GLU A 37 5.80 6.51 21.45
N ILE A 38 4.70 5.93 20.97
CA ILE A 38 4.62 5.33 19.62
C ILE A 38 4.88 6.38 18.53
N LEU A 39 4.36 7.60 18.65
CA LEU A 39 4.60 8.68 17.68
C LEU A 39 6.04 9.18 17.71
N LYS A 40 6.69 9.18 18.89
CA LYS A 40 8.08 9.58 19.05
C LYS A 40 9.04 8.50 18.55
N GLU A 41 8.71 7.23 18.76
CA GLU A 41 9.37 6.08 18.15
C GLU A 41 9.16 6.08 16.63
N ALA A 42 7.93 6.31 16.15
CA ALA A 42 7.56 6.46 14.74
C ALA A 42 8.22 7.65 14.05
N ALA A 43 8.41 8.77 14.75
CA ALA A 43 9.17 9.91 14.25
C ALA A 43 10.66 9.57 14.10
N GLY A 44 11.18 8.64 14.90
CA GLY A 44 12.49 8.02 14.71
C GLY A 44 12.50 6.97 13.60
N TYR A 45 11.36 6.33 13.34
CA TYR A 45 11.09 5.45 12.20
C TYR A 45 10.66 6.21 10.93
N ALA A 46 11.14 7.43 10.69
CA ALA A 46 11.18 7.95 9.34
C ALA A 46 12.55 7.64 8.69
N PRO A 47 12.88 6.37 8.35
CA PRO A 47 14.15 6.07 7.69
C PRO A 47 14.18 6.61 6.25
N PHE A 48 13.04 6.99 5.66
CA PHE A 48 12.96 7.51 4.30
C PHE A 48 11.96 8.66 4.23
N LYS A 49 12.39 9.83 3.75
CA LYS A 49 11.45 10.87 3.31
C LYS A 49 10.85 10.42 1.99
N LEU A 50 10.00 9.40 2.05
CA LEU A 50 9.45 8.73 0.89
C LEU A 50 8.42 9.66 0.26
N ARG A 51 8.79 10.20 -0.90
CA ARG A 51 7.95 11.08 -1.70
C ARG A 51 7.65 10.28 -2.94
N GLY A 52 6.42 9.82 -3.03
CA GLY A 52 5.87 9.09 -4.17
C GLY A 52 4.93 9.97 -4.98
N VAL A 53 4.86 9.71 -6.29
CA VAL A 53 3.88 10.31 -7.19
C VAL A 53 3.19 9.20 -7.97
N TYR A 54 1.89 9.34 -8.17
CA TYR A 54 1.16 8.59 -9.17
C TYR A 54 1.15 9.38 -10.48
N GLY A 55 1.57 8.76 -11.57
CA GLY A 55 1.62 9.41 -12.88
C GLY A 55 1.19 8.46 -13.98
N THR A 56 0.32 8.94 -14.86
CA THR A 56 -0.06 8.22 -16.07
C THR A 56 0.86 8.66 -17.21
N TRP A 57 1.94 7.90 -17.40
CA TRP A 57 2.86 8.07 -18.53
C TRP A 57 3.01 6.73 -19.23
N SER A 58 3.25 6.75 -20.54
CA SER A 58 3.43 5.55 -21.37
C SER A 58 4.57 5.78 -22.35
N GLY A 59 5.18 4.69 -22.81
CA GLY A 59 6.34 4.73 -23.69
C GLY A 59 7.60 5.33 -23.04
N ARG A 60 8.72 5.22 -23.77
CA ARG A 60 10.04 5.62 -23.28
C ARG A 60 10.15 7.13 -23.00
N GLU A 61 9.71 7.96 -23.93
CA GLU A 61 9.73 9.43 -23.75
C GLU A 61 8.88 9.88 -22.55
N GLY A 62 7.76 9.21 -22.30
CA GLY A 62 6.90 9.49 -21.14
C GLY A 62 7.59 9.18 -19.83
N VAL A 63 8.29 8.04 -19.77
CA VAL A 63 9.10 7.61 -18.63
C VAL A 63 10.24 8.59 -18.34
N GLU A 64 11.01 9.01 -19.34
CA GLU A 64 12.11 9.96 -19.15
C GLU A 64 11.61 11.29 -18.54
N LYS A 65 10.47 11.79 -19.05
CA LYS A 65 9.81 13.01 -18.53
C LYS A 65 9.31 12.83 -17.10
N LEU A 66 8.75 11.66 -16.77
CA LEU A 66 8.29 11.34 -15.41
C LEU A 66 9.47 11.35 -14.44
N VAL A 67 10.54 10.62 -14.78
CA VAL A 67 11.73 10.46 -13.94
C VAL A 67 12.42 11.81 -13.72
N ALA A 68 12.58 12.63 -14.75
CA ALA A 68 13.15 13.97 -14.62
C ALA A 68 12.31 14.87 -13.70
N ARG A 69 10.98 14.85 -13.83
CA ARG A 69 10.09 15.62 -12.94
C ARG A 69 10.09 15.11 -11.51
N ALA A 70 10.19 13.79 -11.32
CA ALA A 70 10.31 13.19 -10.00
C ALA A 70 11.60 13.67 -9.31
N GLU A 71 12.72 13.67 -10.03
CA GLU A 71 13.99 14.21 -9.55
C GLU A 71 13.90 15.71 -9.20
N GLU A 72 13.36 16.55 -10.11
CA GLU A 72 13.17 17.99 -9.88
C GLU A 72 12.29 18.28 -8.64
N GLY A 73 11.25 17.46 -8.42
CA GLY A 73 10.37 17.56 -7.27
C GLY A 73 10.97 17.00 -5.96
N GLY A 74 12.16 16.41 -6.04
CA GLY A 74 12.81 15.73 -4.91
C GLY A 74 12.02 14.51 -4.43
N PHE A 75 11.35 13.81 -5.36
CA PHE A 75 10.76 12.50 -5.16
C PHE A 75 11.86 11.43 -5.21
N ASN A 76 11.68 10.35 -4.47
CA ASN A 76 12.64 9.25 -4.38
C ASN A 76 11.99 7.87 -4.57
N LEU A 77 10.68 7.84 -4.85
CA LEU A 77 9.95 6.63 -5.20
C LEU A 77 8.98 6.92 -6.36
N ILE A 78 8.93 5.99 -7.31
CA ILE A 78 7.87 5.87 -8.31
C ILE A 78 7.13 4.57 -8.05
N VAL A 79 5.80 4.64 -7.98
CA VAL A 79 4.92 3.48 -7.88
C VAL A 79 4.27 3.28 -9.25
N TRP A 80 4.62 2.21 -9.95
CA TRP A 80 4.27 2.00 -11.36
C TRP A 80 3.26 0.88 -11.54
N PHE A 81 2.12 1.17 -12.17
CA PHE A 81 1.04 0.19 -12.35
C PHE A 81 1.40 -0.84 -13.43
N VAL A 82 1.67 -2.09 -13.05
CA VAL A 82 2.24 -3.10 -13.95
C VAL A 82 1.20 -3.97 -14.67
N ASN A 83 0.06 -4.26 -14.06
CA ASN A 83 -1.00 -5.09 -14.64
C ASN A 83 -2.39 -4.48 -14.37
N PRO A 84 -2.71 -3.34 -15.01
CA PRO A 84 -3.95 -2.63 -14.75
C PRO A 84 -5.19 -3.49 -15.04
N ARG A 85 -6.25 -3.28 -14.24
CA ARG A 85 -7.57 -3.95 -14.31
C ARG A 85 -8.23 -4.07 -15.70
N TRP A 86 -7.81 -3.26 -16.68
CA TRP A 86 -8.27 -3.31 -18.07
C TRP A 86 -7.62 -4.43 -18.91
N GLY A 87 -6.78 -5.26 -18.31
CA GLY A 87 -6.42 -6.59 -18.83
C GLY A 87 -5.06 -6.71 -19.51
N GLU A 88 -4.39 -5.61 -19.84
CA GLU A 88 -3.07 -5.64 -20.50
C GLU A 88 -1.95 -5.26 -19.53
N ALA A 89 -0.95 -6.13 -19.39
CA ALA A 89 0.28 -5.84 -18.66
C ALA A 89 1.12 -4.77 -19.36
N ARG A 90 1.85 -4.02 -18.53
CA ARG A 90 2.81 -2.97 -18.91
C ARG A 90 4.26 -3.39 -18.72
N TYR A 91 4.47 -4.69 -18.52
CA TYR A 91 5.75 -5.37 -18.41
C TYR A 91 5.64 -6.72 -19.09
N ARG A 92 6.77 -7.30 -19.50
CA ARG A 92 6.79 -8.60 -20.17
C ARG A 92 6.47 -9.68 -19.16
N THR A 93 5.41 -10.41 -19.44
CA THR A 93 4.94 -11.53 -18.62
C THR A 93 4.19 -12.52 -19.48
N LYS A 94 4.18 -13.78 -19.06
CA LYS A 94 3.34 -14.83 -19.67
C LYS A 94 1.96 -14.94 -19.01
N TYR A 95 1.72 -14.24 -17.90
CA TYR A 95 0.50 -14.38 -17.09
C TYR A 95 -0.62 -13.44 -17.52
N TYR A 96 -0.32 -12.39 -18.29
CA TYR A 96 -1.26 -11.38 -18.72
C TYR A 96 -1.04 -11.01 -20.19
N PRO A 97 -2.09 -10.64 -20.94
CA PRO A 97 -1.96 -10.05 -22.26
C PRO A 97 -0.96 -8.88 -22.28
N CYS A 98 -0.10 -8.82 -23.30
CA CYS A 98 0.94 -7.80 -23.40
C CYS A 98 0.38 -6.56 -24.11
N GLY A 99 0.34 -5.43 -23.40
CA GLY A 99 0.00 -4.13 -23.98
C GLY A 99 1.21 -3.44 -24.65
N SER A 100 1.00 -2.26 -25.20
CA SER A 100 2.05 -1.49 -25.90
C SER A 100 3.31 -1.21 -25.04
N ASP A 101 3.11 -0.89 -23.76
CA ASP A 101 4.21 -0.67 -22.80
C ASP A 101 4.97 -1.97 -22.47
N CYS A 102 4.29 -3.12 -22.48
CA CYS A 102 4.90 -4.43 -22.29
C CYS A 102 5.77 -4.80 -23.51
N GLU A 103 5.26 -4.61 -24.73
CA GLU A 103 6.00 -4.89 -25.97
C GLU A 103 7.31 -4.09 -26.05
N ALA A 104 7.23 -2.79 -25.69
CA ALA A 104 8.36 -1.87 -25.67
C ALA A 104 9.28 -2.01 -24.44
N ASP A 105 8.94 -2.90 -23.50
CA ASP A 105 9.63 -3.15 -22.23
C ASP A 105 9.86 -1.86 -21.42
N VAL A 106 8.79 -1.09 -21.27
CA VAL A 106 8.83 0.25 -20.64
C VAL A 106 9.20 0.15 -19.16
N LEU A 107 8.82 -0.92 -18.45
CA LEU A 107 9.20 -1.14 -17.07
C LEU A 107 10.73 -1.25 -16.89
N ALA A 108 11.41 -2.03 -17.74
CA ALA A 108 12.88 -2.15 -17.68
C ALA A 108 13.54 -0.78 -17.88
N HIS A 109 13.05 0.00 -18.84
CA HIS A 109 13.57 1.34 -19.11
C HIS A 109 13.31 2.32 -17.96
N LEU A 110 12.13 2.26 -17.33
CA LEU A 110 11.81 3.06 -16.13
C LEU A 110 12.76 2.77 -14.98
N ILE A 111 13.00 1.49 -14.70
CA ILE A 111 13.91 1.06 -13.63
C ILE A 111 15.31 1.63 -13.90
N GLU A 112 15.83 1.44 -15.12
CA GLU A 112 17.15 1.95 -15.51
C GLU A 112 17.28 3.46 -15.32
N GLU A 113 16.29 4.24 -15.78
CA GLU A 113 16.31 5.70 -15.69
C GLU A 113 16.12 6.21 -14.25
N ALA A 114 15.25 5.58 -13.47
CA ALA A 114 15.01 5.94 -12.08
C ALA A 114 16.24 5.66 -11.20
N HIS A 115 16.85 4.47 -11.37
CA HIS A 115 18.02 4.07 -10.61
C HIS A 115 19.24 4.95 -10.85
N LYS A 116 19.45 5.45 -12.08
CA LYS A 116 20.48 6.46 -12.40
C LYS A 116 20.39 7.72 -11.53
N ARG A 117 19.21 8.04 -10.99
CA ARG A 117 18.92 9.23 -10.18
C ARG A 117 18.67 8.91 -8.70
N GLY A 118 18.90 7.66 -8.28
CA GLY A 118 18.63 7.22 -6.92
C GLY A 118 17.13 7.17 -6.57
N ILE A 119 16.26 7.13 -7.58
CA ILE A 119 14.81 6.98 -7.42
C ILE A 119 14.48 5.50 -7.41
N LYS A 120 13.73 5.07 -6.40
CA LYS A 120 13.26 3.70 -6.25
C LYS A 120 12.03 3.46 -7.12
N VAL A 121 11.84 2.22 -7.58
CA VAL A 121 10.67 1.81 -8.38
C VAL A 121 9.97 0.67 -7.68
N TRP A 122 8.72 0.90 -7.27
CA TRP A 122 7.83 -0.15 -6.79
C TRP A 122 6.85 -0.54 -7.89
N ALA A 123 6.70 -1.84 -8.11
CA ALA A 123 5.66 -2.34 -8.98
C ALA A 123 4.32 -2.34 -8.25
N TRP A 124 3.35 -1.60 -8.75
CA TRP A 124 1.98 -1.67 -8.29
C TRP A 124 1.26 -2.79 -9.02
N PHE A 125 0.92 -3.84 -8.27
CA PHE A 125 0.34 -5.07 -8.77
C PHE A 125 -1.15 -5.16 -8.41
N ASP A 126 -1.98 -5.41 -9.43
CA ASP A 126 -3.41 -5.68 -9.32
C ASP A 126 -3.69 -7.19 -9.19
N PHE A 127 -4.80 -7.57 -8.56
CA PHE A 127 -5.23 -8.96 -8.39
C PHE A 127 -6.44 -9.28 -9.27
N MET A 128 -6.49 -8.71 -10.47
CA MET A 128 -7.57 -8.93 -11.43
C MET A 128 -7.20 -9.99 -12.48
N GLY A 129 -8.23 -10.55 -13.11
CA GLY A 129 -8.12 -11.40 -14.29
C GLY A 129 -8.48 -10.65 -15.56
N TYR A 130 -8.58 -11.40 -16.65
CA TYR A 130 -9.07 -10.95 -17.95
C TYR A 130 -10.06 -11.98 -18.49
N LYS A 131 -10.81 -11.61 -19.55
CA LYS A 131 -11.93 -12.41 -20.04
C LYS A 131 -11.51 -13.82 -20.43
N GLU A 132 -10.48 -13.91 -21.26
CA GLU A 132 -9.98 -15.16 -21.83
C GLU A 132 -9.48 -16.12 -20.73
N LEU A 133 -8.85 -15.58 -19.66
CA LEU A 133 -8.45 -16.39 -18.50
C LEU A 133 -9.66 -17.06 -17.82
N LEU A 134 -10.76 -16.32 -17.64
CA LEU A 134 -11.97 -16.87 -17.03
C LEU A 134 -12.76 -17.76 -18.00
N GLU A 135 -12.65 -17.56 -19.32
CA GLU A 135 -13.21 -18.51 -20.30
C GLU A 135 -12.48 -19.86 -20.25
N GLU A 136 -11.17 -19.86 -20.00
CA GLU A 136 -10.35 -21.07 -19.81
C GLU A 136 -10.55 -21.69 -18.40
N HIS A 137 -10.77 -20.86 -17.39
CA HIS A 137 -10.96 -21.26 -15.99
C HIS A 137 -12.23 -20.64 -15.37
N PRO A 138 -13.44 -21.09 -15.74
CA PRO A 138 -14.69 -20.46 -15.29
C PRO A 138 -14.93 -20.50 -13.78
N ASP A 139 -14.38 -21.52 -13.10
CA ASP A 139 -14.44 -21.71 -11.65
C ASP A 139 -13.53 -20.75 -10.86
N TRP A 140 -12.61 -20.07 -11.54
CA TRP A 140 -11.76 -19.03 -10.95
C TRP A 140 -12.47 -17.69 -10.82
N ALA A 141 -13.66 -17.51 -11.40
CA ALA A 141 -14.40 -16.26 -11.33
C ALA A 141 -14.87 -15.94 -9.90
N ALA A 142 -14.80 -14.66 -9.49
CA ALA A 142 -15.55 -14.22 -8.32
C ALA A 142 -17.06 -14.41 -8.53
N VAL A 143 -17.78 -14.54 -7.42
CA VAL A 143 -19.22 -14.81 -7.41
C VAL A 143 -19.93 -13.75 -6.59
N TYR A 144 -20.98 -13.16 -7.16
CA TYR A 144 -21.84 -12.22 -6.46
C TYR A 144 -22.72 -12.93 -5.41
N PRO A 145 -23.32 -12.20 -4.45
CA PRO A 145 -24.21 -12.79 -3.45
C PRO A 145 -25.43 -13.54 -4.03
N ASP A 146 -25.84 -13.21 -5.26
CA ASP A 146 -26.94 -13.89 -5.98
C ASP A 146 -26.48 -15.15 -6.75
N GLY A 147 -25.20 -15.52 -6.65
CA GLY A 147 -24.63 -16.71 -7.27
C GLY A 147 -24.15 -16.53 -8.70
N VAL A 148 -24.36 -15.36 -9.32
CA VAL A 148 -23.86 -15.07 -10.67
C VAL A 148 -22.34 -14.86 -10.63
N SER A 149 -21.60 -15.39 -11.59
CA SER A 149 -20.14 -15.21 -11.66
C SER A 149 -19.75 -13.90 -12.35
N THR A 150 -18.53 -13.43 -12.10
CA THR A 150 -17.96 -12.27 -12.80
C THR A 150 -17.64 -12.55 -14.28
N LEU A 151 -17.54 -13.82 -14.69
CA LEU A 151 -17.47 -14.19 -16.10
C LEU A 151 -18.83 -13.93 -16.79
N GLU A 152 -19.94 -14.31 -16.16
CA GLU A 152 -21.29 -14.08 -16.70
C GLU A 152 -21.71 -12.61 -16.60
N ARG A 153 -21.40 -11.96 -15.47
CA ARG A 153 -21.71 -10.55 -15.20
C ARG A 153 -20.45 -9.78 -14.81
N PRO A 154 -19.67 -9.27 -15.79
CA PRO A 154 -18.44 -8.53 -15.53
C PRO A 154 -18.66 -7.33 -14.60
N CYS A 155 -17.73 -7.12 -13.67
CA CYS A 155 -17.77 -5.99 -12.75
C CYS A 155 -17.29 -4.73 -13.46
N ARG A 156 -18.24 -3.92 -13.97
CA ARG A 156 -17.96 -2.72 -14.79
C ARG A 156 -17.05 -3.00 -15.99
N GLY A 157 -17.21 -4.16 -16.61
CA GLY A 157 -16.39 -4.61 -17.73
C GLY A 157 -15.08 -5.29 -17.34
N ASN A 158 -14.78 -5.42 -16.04
CA ASN A 158 -13.60 -6.12 -15.56
C ASN A 158 -13.97 -7.53 -15.07
N TYR A 159 -12.96 -8.38 -14.93
CA TYR A 159 -13.09 -9.81 -14.61
C TYR A 159 -12.35 -10.16 -13.31
N PRO A 160 -12.90 -9.80 -12.13
CA PRO A 160 -12.31 -10.21 -10.86
C PRO A 160 -12.26 -11.73 -10.71
N LEU A 161 -11.12 -12.24 -10.24
CA LEU A 161 -10.97 -13.67 -9.91
C LEU A 161 -11.54 -13.96 -8.52
N ASN A 162 -11.45 -15.19 -8.04
CA ASN A 162 -11.86 -15.56 -6.70
C ASN A 162 -10.61 -15.69 -5.81
N PRO A 163 -10.37 -14.78 -4.84
CA PRO A 163 -9.17 -14.83 -4.01
C PRO A 163 -9.15 -16.00 -3.02
N ALA A 164 -10.28 -16.70 -2.85
CA ALA A 164 -10.35 -17.93 -2.06
C ALA A 164 -10.05 -19.19 -2.88
N HIS A 165 -9.91 -19.09 -4.21
CA HIS A 165 -9.58 -20.22 -5.06
C HIS A 165 -8.06 -20.50 -5.02
N PRO A 166 -7.61 -21.70 -4.61
CA PRO A 166 -6.19 -21.98 -4.42
C PRO A 166 -5.34 -21.77 -5.68
N GLU A 167 -5.86 -22.11 -6.85
CA GLU A 167 -5.13 -21.93 -8.11
C GLU A 167 -5.04 -20.46 -8.55
N VAL A 168 -5.99 -19.62 -8.14
CA VAL A 168 -5.93 -18.16 -8.37
C VAL A 168 -4.84 -17.54 -7.51
N VAL A 169 -4.73 -17.96 -6.24
CA VAL A 169 -3.63 -17.54 -5.35
C VAL A 169 -2.29 -17.97 -5.94
N GLU A 170 -2.19 -19.19 -6.47
CA GLU A 170 -0.99 -19.71 -7.11
C GLU A 170 -0.63 -18.95 -8.39
N PHE A 171 -1.63 -18.60 -9.21
CA PHE A 171 -1.47 -17.77 -10.40
C PHE A 171 -0.86 -16.41 -10.06
N TRP A 172 -1.43 -15.67 -9.10
CA TRP A 172 -0.88 -14.37 -8.69
C TRP A 172 0.50 -14.48 -8.06
N LYS A 173 0.73 -15.50 -7.23
CA LYS A 173 2.04 -15.75 -6.62
C LYS A 173 3.10 -15.95 -7.71
N ASN A 174 2.80 -16.74 -8.73
CA ASN A 174 3.75 -17.03 -9.79
C ASN A 174 3.95 -15.84 -10.75
N ALA A 175 2.91 -15.04 -11.01
CA ALA A 175 3.03 -13.79 -11.75
C ALA A 175 3.90 -12.76 -11.00
N LEU A 176 3.70 -12.62 -9.69
CA LEU A 176 4.54 -11.78 -8.83
C LEU A 176 5.99 -12.28 -8.77
N LEU A 177 6.21 -13.60 -8.67
CA LEU A 177 7.55 -14.19 -8.69
C LEU A 177 8.26 -13.92 -10.02
N GLU A 178 7.60 -14.13 -11.16
CA GLU A 178 8.17 -13.81 -12.47
C GLU A 178 8.54 -12.32 -12.59
N LEU A 179 7.70 -11.43 -12.07
CA LEU A 179 7.98 -10.00 -12.05
C LEU A 179 9.25 -9.67 -11.23
N VAL A 180 9.36 -10.16 -9.99
CA VAL A 180 10.53 -9.87 -9.14
C VAL A 180 11.80 -10.59 -9.58
N GLU A 181 11.69 -11.72 -10.29
CA GLU A 181 12.83 -12.46 -10.83
C GLU A 181 13.40 -11.79 -12.10
N ASN A 182 12.54 -11.19 -12.92
CA ASN A 182 12.94 -10.63 -14.22
C ASN A 182 13.25 -9.13 -14.18
N TYR A 183 12.77 -8.40 -13.17
CA TYR A 183 12.94 -6.95 -13.07
C TYR A 183 13.58 -6.54 -11.74
N ASP A 184 14.57 -5.65 -11.80
CA ASP A 184 15.25 -5.09 -10.62
C ASP A 184 14.41 -4.01 -9.93
N ILE A 185 13.20 -4.38 -9.50
CA ILE A 185 12.29 -3.51 -8.75
C ILE A 185 12.67 -3.46 -7.27
N ASP A 186 12.46 -2.30 -6.64
CA ASP A 186 12.81 -2.06 -5.24
C ASP A 186 11.71 -2.48 -4.24
N GLY A 187 10.55 -2.90 -4.75
CA GLY A 187 9.42 -3.32 -3.94
C GLY A 187 8.15 -3.56 -4.74
N VAL A 188 7.13 -4.07 -4.07
CA VAL A 188 5.80 -4.30 -4.63
C VAL A 188 4.77 -3.58 -3.79
N ASN A 189 3.92 -2.82 -4.45
CA ASN A 189 2.72 -2.20 -3.88
C ASN A 189 1.51 -3.04 -4.30
N PHE A 190 0.74 -3.55 -3.34
CA PHE A 190 -0.50 -4.26 -3.64
C PHE A 190 -1.65 -3.27 -3.83
N GLU A 191 -2.47 -3.47 -4.87
CA GLU A 191 -3.71 -2.73 -5.07
C GLU A 191 -4.56 -2.73 -3.79
N ASP A 192 -5.10 -1.57 -3.44
CA ASP A 192 -5.77 -1.32 -2.16
C ASP A 192 -7.13 -2.02 -2.04
N ASP A 193 -7.81 -2.26 -3.16
CA ASP A 193 -9.09 -2.98 -3.22
C ASP A 193 -8.97 -4.43 -3.76
N TYR A 194 -7.76 -4.91 -4.08
CA TYR A 194 -7.53 -6.20 -4.75
C TYR A 194 -8.30 -6.36 -6.07
N GLY A 195 -8.79 -5.26 -6.66
CA GLY A 195 -9.69 -5.27 -7.80
C GLY A 195 -11.18 -5.41 -7.47
N TYR A 196 -11.55 -5.53 -6.18
CA TYR A 196 -12.93 -5.64 -5.69
C TYR A 196 -13.43 -4.31 -5.12
N GLY A 197 -13.42 -3.28 -5.94
CA GLY A 197 -14.03 -1.99 -5.66
C GLY A 197 -14.92 -1.56 -6.80
N TYR A 198 -16.10 -1.00 -6.47
CA TYR A 198 -17.09 -0.30 -7.31
C TYR A 198 -18.29 -1.05 -7.89
#